data_AF-A0A450TLL3-F1
#
_entry.id   AF-A0A450TLL3-F1
#
_cell.length_a   1.000
_cell.length_b   1.000
_cell.length_c   1.000
_cell.angle_alpha   90.00
_cell.angle_beta   90.00
_cell.angle_gamma   90.00
#
_symmetry.space_group_name_H-M   'P 1'
#
loop_
_entity.id
_entity.type
_entity.pdbx_description
1 polymer ?
#
loop_
_entity_poly.entity_id
_entity_poly.type
_entity_poly.pdbx_seq_one_letter_code
_entity_poly.pdbx_strand_id
1 'polypeptide(L)'
;MFFGQALINDLSSSDEPLSVSVQLETHSYPTPMERFVTQADIGLILSYEDQFDHDFSFRRGWLLQAKRLFSSRPLHEQLLSSGYRSENRFTENSRFESQKPAQHERMRFLRDWAGCDFIRYLLYCPRPSSLDKPVRERLSAARARTLATDIFDHALGLELRDDFLSENPTIAAGVFVALLDSLPNSLLAVHTALFSGVSPFSWFIVSQLAQTHGIHRRDRIPMEDPSGSNIDNPVIEGLIRGDTNAIRRDDTLLDVVELKQVRILPAHTISIKVINGIDRPRSERLGLGDH
;
A
#
# COMPACT_ATOMS: atom_id res chain seq x y z
N MET A 1 9.56 -2.76 15.54
CA MET A 1 9.33 -1.30 15.65
C MET A 1 8.31 -0.90 14.60
N PHE A 2 7.21 -0.30 15.05
CA PHE A 2 5.98 -0.10 14.29
C PHE A 2 6.12 1.03 13.27
N PHE A 3 5.85 0.71 12.00
CA PHE A 3 5.86 1.61 10.85
C PHE A 3 5.00 2.89 11.06
N GLY A 4 3.90 2.77 11.80
CA GLY A 4 3.06 3.92 12.14
C GLY A 4 3.74 4.94 13.07
N GLN A 5 4.62 4.50 13.97
CA GLN A 5 5.21 5.41 14.96
C GLN A 5 6.25 6.34 14.34
N ALA A 6 7.06 5.86 13.39
CA ALA A 6 8.03 6.72 12.71
C ALA A 6 7.33 7.77 11.84
N LEU A 7 6.31 7.37 11.07
CA LEU A 7 5.51 8.29 10.26
C LEU A 7 4.78 9.32 11.12
N ILE A 8 4.19 8.90 12.24
CA ILE A 8 3.53 9.81 13.19
C ILE A 8 4.55 10.78 13.78
N ASN A 9 5.73 10.29 14.19
CA ASN A 9 6.77 11.12 14.79
C ASN A 9 7.31 12.16 13.78
N ASP A 10 7.60 11.75 12.54
CA ASP A 10 8.12 12.64 11.50
C ASP A 10 7.09 13.72 11.15
N LEU A 11 5.82 13.34 11.00
CA LEU A 11 4.74 14.29 10.70
C LEU A 11 4.40 15.20 11.89
N SER A 12 4.53 14.70 13.13
CA SER A 12 4.36 15.51 14.34
C SER A 12 5.53 16.48 14.61
N SER A 13 6.66 16.27 13.92
CA SER A 13 7.85 17.13 14.03
C SER A 13 7.88 18.26 12.98
N SER A 14 6.92 18.28 12.07
CA SER A 14 6.76 19.36 11.09
C SER A 14 6.22 20.62 11.77
N ASP A 15 6.80 21.78 11.46
CA ASP A 15 6.32 23.10 11.91
C ASP A 15 5.01 23.53 11.19
N GLU A 16 4.53 22.72 10.25
CA GLU A 16 3.26 22.95 9.56
C GLU A 16 2.07 22.51 10.43
N PRO A 17 0.90 23.16 10.32
CA PRO A 17 -0.30 22.84 11.09
C PRO A 17 -0.97 21.54 10.59
N LEU A 18 -0.23 20.44 10.55
CA LEU A 18 -0.63 19.13 10.09
C LEU A 18 -0.99 18.23 11.30
N SER A 19 -2.08 17.48 11.18
CA SER A 19 -2.38 16.37 12.09
C SER A 19 -2.52 15.08 11.32
N VAL A 20 -1.94 14.02 11.86
CA VAL A 20 -1.94 12.71 11.24
C VAL A 20 -2.46 11.69 12.24
N SER A 21 -3.50 10.96 11.85
CA SER A 21 -4.10 9.88 12.62
C SER A 21 -3.98 8.59 11.84
N VAL A 22 -3.45 7.55 12.48
CA VAL A 22 -3.41 6.19 11.94
C VAL A 22 -4.23 5.30 12.85
N GLN A 23 -5.22 4.63 12.29
CA GLN A 23 -6.13 3.73 12.99
C GLN A 23 -6.07 2.35 12.36
N LEU A 24 -5.99 1.31 13.19
CA LEU A 24 -6.07 -0.08 12.78
C LEU A 24 -7.29 -0.72 13.42
N GLU A 25 -8.24 -1.12 12.58
CA GLU A 25 -9.44 -1.84 12.97
C GLU A 25 -9.29 -3.32 12.65
N THR A 26 -9.77 -4.19 13.54
CA THR A 26 -9.82 -5.64 13.32
C THR A 26 -11.27 -6.10 13.41
N HIS A 27 -11.71 -6.82 12.39
CA HIS A 27 -13.10 -7.23 12.27
C HIS A 27 -13.25 -8.68 12.70
N SER A 28 -14.13 -8.92 13.67
CA SER A 28 -14.57 -10.28 13.99
C SER A 28 -15.83 -10.58 13.17
N TYR A 29 -15.75 -11.62 12.35
CA TYR A 29 -16.88 -12.07 11.55
C TYR A 29 -17.56 -13.26 12.23
N PRO A 30 -18.89 -13.38 12.13
CA PRO A 30 -19.58 -14.60 12.58
C PRO A 30 -18.96 -15.84 11.92
N THR A 31 -18.84 -16.96 12.62
CA THR A 31 -18.24 -18.21 12.08
C THR A 31 -18.79 -18.67 10.72
N PRO A 32 -20.10 -18.49 10.42
CA PRO A 32 -20.60 -18.72 9.06
C PRO A 32 -19.95 -17.80 8.02
N MET A 33 -19.71 -16.52 8.36
CA MET A 33 -19.06 -15.49 7.55
C MET A 33 -17.53 -15.64 7.48
N GLU A 34 -16.87 -16.17 8.51
CA GLU A 34 -15.42 -16.45 8.47
C GLU A 34 -15.03 -17.42 7.35
N ARG A 35 -15.94 -18.32 6.96
CA ARG A 35 -15.78 -19.19 5.79
C ARG A 35 -15.85 -18.44 4.46
N PHE A 36 -16.25 -17.18 4.50
CA PHE A 36 -16.41 -16.24 3.40
C PHE A 36 -15.51 -14.98 3.54
N VAL A 37 -14.42 -15.07 4.34
CA VAL A 37 -13.38 -14.05 4.57
C VAL A 37 -12.01 -14.68 4.24
N THR A 38 -11.01 -14.14 3.54
CA THR A 38 -10.72 -12.92 2.76
C THR A 38 -10.17 -13.33 1.37
N GLN A 39 -10.47 -12.60 0.29
CA GLN A 39 -9.59 -12.52 -0.90
C GLN A 39 -8.69 -11.29 -0.87
N ALA A 40 -8.85 -10.44 0.15
CA ALA A 40 -8.02 -9.30 0.49
C ALA A 40 -7.76 -9.31 2.00
N ASP A 41 -6.50 -9.41 2.41
CA ASP A 41 -6.14 -9.53 3.82
C ASP A 41 -6.31 -8.21 4.60
N ILE A 42 -6.18 -7.07 3.92
CA ILE A 42 -6.18 -5.74 4.54
C ILE A 42 -6.99 -4.76 3.67
N GLY A 43 -7.91 -4.02 4.28
CA GLY A 43 -8.45 -2.79 3.70
C GLY A 43 -7.57 -1.60 4.06
N LEU A 44 -7.36 -0.67 3.13
CA LEU A 44 -6.63 0.57 3.36
C LEU A 44 -7.51 1.75 2.97
N ILE A 45 -7.64 2.74 3.84
CA ILE A 45 -8.33 4.00 3.58
C ILE A 45 -7.35 5.12 3.83
N LEU A 46 -7.19 6.00 2.85
CA LEU A 46 -6.41 7.22 2.96
C LEU A 46 -7.34 8.41 2.78
N SER A 47 -7.41 9.27 3.79
CA SER A 47 -8.17 10.53 3.73
C SER A 47 -7.24 11.70 3.99
N TYR A 48 -7.31 12.69 3.10
CA TYR A 48 -6.67 13.98 3.28
C TYR A 48 -7.76 15.05 3.37
N GLU A 49 -7.71 15.87 4.42
CA GLU A 49 -8.65 16.97 4.64
C GLU A 49 -7.86 18.28 4.71
N ASP A 50 -8.08 19.16 3.75
CA ASP A 50 -7.57 20.53 3.80
C ASP A 50 -8.67 21.45 4.35
N GLN A 51 -8.37 22.11 5.47
CA GLN A 51 -9.29 23.01 6.17
C GLN A 51 -9.36 24.41 5.53
N PHE A 52 -8.45 24.74 4.62
CA PHE A 52 -8.42 26.03 3.92
C PHE A 52 -9.08 25.92 2.55
N ASP A 53 -8.79 24.85 1.82
CA ASP A 53 -9.32 24.62 0.48
C ASP A 53 -9.84 23.19 0.34
N HIS A 54 -11.15 23.07 0.56
CA HIS A 54 -11.84 21.79 0.54
C HIS A 54 -11.79 21.07 -0.82
N ASP A 55 -11.52 21.78 -1.91
CA ASP A 55 -11.41 21.16 -3.24
C ASP A 55 -10.15 20.29 -3.35
N PHE A 56 -9.17 20.47 -2.46
CA PHE A 56 -8.01 19.58 -2.33
C PHE A 56 -8.23 18.43 -1.35
N SER A 57 -9.37 18.36 -0.65
CA SER A 57 -9.68 17.22 0.20
C SER A 57 -10.01 16.00 -0.64
N PHE A 58 -9.49 14.84 -0.27
CA PHE A 58 -9.75 13.61 -1.01
C PHE A 58 -9.80 12.39 -0.11
N ARG A 59 -10.40 11.34 -0.66
CA ARG A 59 -10.50 10.06 0.01
C ARG A 59 -10.34 8.91 -0.97
N ARG A 60 -9.36 8.06 -0.68
CA ARG A 60 -9.03 6.89 -1.49
C ARG A 60 -8.98 5.64 -0.64
N GLY A 61 -9.01 4.49 -1.28
CA GLY A 61 -8.81 3.26 -0.54
C GLY A 61 -8.74 2.02 -1.41
N TRP A 62 -8.20 0.98 -0.81
CA TRP A 62 -7.77 -0.22 -1.50
C TRP A 62 -8.08 -1.47 -0.70
N LEU A 63 -8.40 -2.56 -1.41
CA LEU A 63 -8.32 -3.92 -0.90
C LEU A 63 -6.95 -4.51 -1.25
N LEU A 64 -6.20 -4.88 -0.21
CA LEU A 64 -4.84 -5.39 -0.32
C LEU A 64 -4.83 -6.89 -0.04
N GLN A 65 -4.48 -7.69 -1.03
CA GLN A 65 -4.27 -9.13 -0.85
C GLN A 65 -2.81 -9.42 -0.52
N ALA A 66 -2.54 -9.94 0.68
CA ALA A 66 -1.21 -10.32 1.08
C ALA A 66 -0.70 -11.52 0.28
N LYS A 67 0.58 -11.44 -0.11
CA LYS A 67 1.34 -12.54 -0.67
C LYS A 67 2.64 -12.70 0.09
N ARG A 68 2.86 -13.92 0.57
CA ARG A 68 4.09 -14.33 1.23
C ARG A 68 5.10 -14.79 0.19
N LEU A 69 6.37 -14.47 0.42
CA LEU A 69 7.48 -15.01 -0.34
C LEU A 69 7.82 -16.45 0.10
N PHE A 70 7.95 -17.35 -0.86
CA PHE A 70 8.36 -18.74 -0.63
C PHE A 70 9.83 -18.94 -1.00
N SER A 71 10.56 -19.66 -0.15
CA SER A 71 11.94 -20.04 -0.41
C SER A 71 12.01 -20.96 -1.62
N SER A 72 13.00 -20.73 -2.49
CA SER A 72 13.31 -21.62 -3.61
C SER A 72 14.20 -22.80 -3.23
N ARG A 73 14.67 -22.91 -1.97
CA ARG A 73 15.55 -24.01 -1.54
C ARG A 73 14.74 -25.27 -1.21
N PRO A 74 15.14 -26.46 -1.70
CA PRO A 74 14.53 -27.73 -1.34
C PRO A 74 14.52 -27.98 0.17
N LEU A 75 13.45 -28.61 0.67
CA LEU A 75 13.25 -28.91 2.10
C LEU A 75 14.43 -29.69 2.73
N HIS A 76 15.07 -30.58 1.95
CA HIS A 76 16.20 -31.38 2.40
C HIS A 76 17.46 -30.54 2.71
N GLU A 77 17.74 -29.54 1.87
CA GLU A 77 18.84 -28.58 2.12
C GLU A 77 18.52 -27.64 3.29
N GLN A 78 17.24 -27.31 3.50
CA GLN A 78 16.80 -26.51 4.64
C GLN A 78 17.00 -27.26 5.98
N LEU A 79 16.80 -28.58 5.99
CA LEU A 79 16.98 -29.43 7.18
C LEU A 79 18.46 -29.72 7.47
N LEU A 80 19.30 -29.94 6.46
CA LEU A 80 20.75 -30.11 6.65
C LEU A 80 21.44 -28.84 7.16
N SER A 81 20.86 -27.68 6.86
CA SER A 81 21.33 -26.38 7.36
C SER A 81 20.86 -26.09 8.79
N SER A 82 20.01 -26.92 9.43
CA SER A 82 19.39 -26.63 10.72
C SER A 82 20.30 -26.85 11.95
N GLY A 83 21.53 -27.34 11.75
CA GLY A 83 22.54 -27.47 12.81
C GLY A 83 23.33 -26.18 13.08
N TYR A 84 23.25 -25.21 12.18
CA TYR A 84 23.77 -23.85 12.34
C TYR A 84 22.61 -22.88 12.09
N ARG A 85 22.59 -21.73 12.75
CA ARG A 85 21.59 -20.67 12.52
C ARG A 85 21.73 -20.09 11.11
N SER A 86 21.36 -20.84 10.06
CA SER A 86 21.26 -20.28 8.72
C SER A 86 19.92 -19.56 8.64
N GLU A 87 19.96 -18.29 9.05
CA GLU A 87 18.87 -17.31 8.96
C GLU A 87 18.45 -17.02 7.50
N ASN A 88 19.16 -17.57 6.51
CA ASN A 88 19.02 -17.19 5.11
C ASN A 88 18.40 -18.30 4.25
N ARG A 89 17.06 -18.32 4.26
CA ARG A 89 16.23 -19.21 3.43
C ARG A 89 15.88 -18.63 2.07
N PHE A 90 16.08 -17.32 1.84
CA PHE A 90 15.58 -16.64 0.65
C PHE A 90 16.71 -16.29 -0.32
N THR A 91 16.47 -16.60 -1.59
CA THR A 91 17.31 -16.17 -2.72
C THR A 91 16.55 -15.16 -3.58
N GLU A 92 17.22 -14.54 -4.55
CA GLU A 92 16.61 -13.63 -5.53
C GLU A 92 15.50 -14.31 -6.36
N ASN A 93 15.54 -15.63 -6.48
CA ASN A 93 14.57 -16.45 -7.21
C ASN A 93 13.44 -16.97 -6.34
N SER A 94 13.39 -16.60 -5.06
CA SER A 94 12.24 -16.86 -4.18
C SER A 94 10.99 -16.25 -4.80
N ARG A 95 9.85 -16.94 -4.71
CA ARG A 95 8.67 -16.63 -5.52
C ARG A 95 7.46 -16.22 -4.69
N PHE A 96 6.62 -15.38 -5.27
CA PHE A 96 5.28 -15.13 -4.78
C PHE A 96 4.34 -16.08 -5.51
N GLU A 97 3.89 -17.12 -4.84
CA GLU A 97 2.92 -18.04 -5.45
C GLU A 97 1.51 -17.49 -5.25
N SER A 98 0.82 -17.19 -6.36
CA SER A 98 -0.63 -17.07 -6.33
C SER A 98 -1.18 -18.48 -6.16
N GLN A 99 -1.40 -18.90 -4.91
CA GLN A 99 -1.82 -20.27 -4.59
C GLN A 99 -3.06 -20.76 -5.37
N LYS A 100 -3.86 -19.88 -6.01
CA LYS A 100 -5.03 -20.26 -6.82
C LYS A 100 -5.26 -19.25 -7.96
N PRO A 101 -5.10 -19.63 -9.24
CA PRO A 101 -5.47 -18.79 -10.39
C PRO A 101 -6.91 -18.27 -10.31
N ALA A 102 -7.83 -19.10 -9.80
CA ALA A 102 -9.21 -18.70 -9.54
C ALA A 102 -9.35 -17.53 -8.55
N GLN A 103 -8.42 -17.35 -7.61
CA GLN A 103 -8.43 -16.18 -6.72
C GLN A 103 -8.12 -14.90 -7.50
N HIS A 104 -7.14 -14.96 -8.41
CA HIS A 104 -6.71 -13.83 -9.23
C HIS A 104 -7.83 -13.38 -10.18
N GLU A 105 -8.46 -14.33 -10.87
CA GLU A 105 -9.59 -14.03 -11.77
C GLU A 105 -10.77 -13.38 -11.03
N ARG A 106 -11.09 -13.85 -9.82
CA ARG A 106 -12.12 -13.20 -8.99
C ARG A 106 -11.76 -11.78 -8.57
N MET A 107 -10.48 -11.50 -8.29
CA MET A 107 -10.04 -10.14 -7.98
C MET A 107 -10.13 -9.24 -9.21
N ARG A 108 -9.78 -9.75 -10.39
CA ARG A 108 -9.97 -9.00 -11.66
C ARG A 108 -11.43 -8.68 -11.88
N PHE A 109 -12.30 -9.69 -11.73
CA PHE A 109 -13.73 -9.49 -11.84
C PHE A 109 -14.24 -8.40 -10.88
N LEU A 110 -13.85 -8.45 -9.60
CA LEU A 110 -14.31 -7.48 -8.61
C LEU A 110 -13.84 -6.06 -8.94
N ARG A 111 -12.61 -5.90 -9.44
CA ARG A 111 -12.11 -4.61 -9.95
C ARG A 111 -12.93 -4.13 -11.15
N ASP A 112 -13.18 -5.02 -12.11
CA ASP A 112 -13.89 -4.68 -13.34
C ASP A 112 -15.37 -4.32 -13.05
N TRP A 113 -16.02 -5.02 -12.12
CA TRP A 113 -17.36 -4.67 -11.61
C TRP A 113 -17.38 -3.30 -10.93
N ALA A 114 -16.38 -2.98 -10.12
CA ALA A 114 -16.29 -1.70 -9.44
C ALA A 114 -16.00 -0.52 -10.39
N GLY A 115 -15.50 -0.81 -11.60
CA GLY A 115 -15.11 0.20 -12.58
C GLY A 115 -13.93 1.07 -12.13
N CYS A 116 -13.24 0.70 -11.06
CA CYS A 116 -12.12 1.45 -10.51
C CYS A 116 -11.02 0.52 -10.01
N ASP A 117 -9.79 1.03 -10.00
CA ASP A 117 -8.63 0.22 -9.66
C ASP A 117 -8.29 0.30 -8.15
N PHE A 118 -9.10 -0.41 -7.35
CA PHE A 118 -9.03 -0.42 -5.88
C PHE A 118 -8.42 -1.71 -5.29
N ILE A 119 -8.00 -2.68 -6.11
CA ILE A 119 -7.44 -3.95 -5.62
C ILE A 119 -5.94 -3.99 -5.90
N ARG A 120 -5.13 -4.34 -4.90
CA ARG A 120 -3.67 -4.46 -5.01
C ARG A 120 -3.16 -5.71 -4.32
N TYR A 121 -1.94 -6.11 -4.66
CA TYR A 121 -1.19 -7.09 -3.88
C TYR A 121 -0.28 -6.42 -2.87
N LEU A 122 -0.23 -6.98 -1.66
CA LEU A 122 0.73 -6.61 -0.62
C LEU A 122 1.78 -7.71 -0.49
N LEU A 123 2.99 -7.43 -0.93
CA LEU A 123 4.08 -8.39 -1.01
C LEU A 123 4.97 -8.27 0.23
N TYR A 124 5.08 -9.36 0.98
CA TYR A 124 5.99 -9.43 2.13
C TYR A 124 7.35 -9.95 1.69
N CYS A 125 8.34 -9.06 1.73
CA CYS A 125 9.73 -9.33 1.39
C CYS A 125 10.60 -9.35 2.66
N PRO A 126 11.62 -10.22 2.73
CA PRO A 126 12.65 -10.12 3.76
C PRO A 126 13.38 -8.78 3.63
N ARG A 127 13.71 -8.14 4.75
CA ARG A 127 14.51 -6.92 4.74
C ARG A 127 15.93 -7.24 4.26
N PRO A 128 16.65 -6.29 3.65
CA PRO A 128 18.04 -6.51 3.22
C PRO A 128 18.96 -7.02 4.35
N SER A 129 18.72 -6.61 5.60
CA SER A 129 19.49 -7.04 6.76
C SER A 129 19.32 -8.53 7.08
N SER A 130 18.22 -9.16 6.65
CA SER A 130 17.93 -10.59 6.85
C SER A 130 18.23 -11.44 5.61
N LEU A 131 19.08 -10.95 4.70
CA LEU A 131 19.47 -11.65 3.47
C LEU A 131 20.97 -11.87 3.42
N ASP A 132 21.37 -12.95 2.74
CA ASP A 132 22.76 -13.23 2.42
C ASP A 132 23.37 -12.05 1.66
N LYS A 133 24.62 -11.68 1.99
CA LYS A 133 25.37 -10.60 1.32
C LYS A 133 25.27 -10.64 -0.22
N PRO A 134 25.51 -11.79 -0.91
CA PRO A 134 25.39 -11.84 -2.37
C PRO A 134 23.97 -11.56 -2.89
N VAL A 135 22.94 -12.03 -2.18
CA VAL A 135 21.52 -11.77 -2.56
C VAL A 135 21.23 -10.28 -2.37
N ARG A 136 21.61 -9.72 -1.21
CA ARG A 136 21.45 -8.30 -0.90
C ARG A 136 22.11 -7.40 -1.94
N GLU A 137 23.34 -7.71 -2.35
CA GLU A 137 24.07 -6.94 -3.37
C GLU A 137 23.36 -7.02 -4.73
N ARG A 138 22.87 -8.19 -5.14
CA ARG A 138 22.09 -8.34 -6.38
C ARG A 138 20.81 -7.54 -6.36
N LEU A 139 20.04 -7.61 -5.27
CA LEU A 139 18.79 -6.84 -5.13
C LEU A 139 19.08 -5.34 -5.10
N SER A 140 20.15 -4.92 -4.41
CA SER A 140 20.57 -3.51 -4.39
C SER A 140 20.98 -3.01 -5.77
N ALA A 141 21.72 -3.81 -6.54
CA ALA A 141 22.10 -3.47 -7.90
C ALA A 141 20.88 -3.39 -8.83
N ALA A 142 19.90 -4.30 -8.68
CA ALA A 142 18.65 -4.26 -9.42
C ALA A 142 17.88 -2.96 -9.14
N ARG A 143 17.69 -2.61 -7.86
CA ARG A 143 17.05 -1.35 -7.46
C ARG A 143 17.77 -0.13 -8.03
N ALA A 144 19.09 -0.07 -7.87
CA ALA A 144 19.88 1.06 -8.34
C ALA A 144 19.76 1.25 -9.87
N ARG A 145 19.69 0.16 -10.64
CA ARG A 145 19.47 0.24 -12.09
C ARG A 145 18.09 0.75 -12.45
N THR A 146 17.05 0.25 -11.77
CA THR A 146 15.67 0.70 -12.02
C THR A 146 15.51 2.18 -11.68
N LEU A 147 16.12 2.65 -10.60
CA LEU A 147 16.03 4.03 -10.16
C LEU A 147 17.01 4.97 -10.86
N ALA A 148 18.00 4.45 -11.58
CA ALA A 148 19.00 5.27 -12.27
C ALA A 148 18.39 6.27 -13.27
N THR A 149 17.23 5.94 -13.84
CA THR A 149 16.50 6.82 -14.76
C THR A 149 15.75 7.93 -14.03
N ASP A 150 15.38 7.71 -12.76
CA ASP A 150 14.48 8.59 -12.00
C ASP A 150 15.25 9.55 -11.07
N ILE A 151 16.55 9.31 -10.83
CA ILE A 151 17.41 10.14 -9.98
C ILE A 151 17.65 11.55 -10.57
N PHE A 152 17.38 11.76 -11.86
CA PHE A 152 17.54 13.06 -12.51
C PHE A 152 16.26 13.92 -12.53
N ASP A 153 15.14 13.44 -12.00
CA ASP A 153 13.93 14.25 -11.81
C ASP A 153 14.06 15.05 -10.50
N HIS A 154 14.13 16.39 -10.58
CA HIS A 154 14.71 17.24 -9.53
C HIS A 154 14.11 17.11 -8.12
N ALA A 155 12.83 16.77 -7.97
CA ALA A 155 12.21 16.59 -6.65
C ALA A 155 12.32 15.15 -6.16
N LEU A 156 11.98 14.18 -7.01
CA LEU A 156 11.99 12.75 -6.66
C LEU A 156 13.41 12.22 -6.48
N GLY A 157 14.35 12.66 -7.32
CA GLY A 157 15.75 12.25 -7.25
C GLY A 157 16.43 12.69 -5.96
N LEU A 158 16.04 13.84 -5.39
CA LEU A 158 16.54 14.31 -4.09
C LEU A 158 15.99 13.44 -2.94
N GLU A 159 14.69 13.17 -2.91
CA GLU A 159 14.08 12.29 -1.90
C GLU A 159 14.63 10.86 -1.98
N LEU A 160 14.80 10.32 -3.19
CA LEU A 160 15.41 9.01 -3.41
C LEU A 160 16.86 8.98 -2.91
N ARG A 161 17.65 10.01 -3.23
CA ARG A 161 19.03 10.14 -2.75
C ARG A 161 19.08 10.16 -1.22
N ASP A 162 18.22 10.96 -0.60
CA ASP A 162 18.21 11.11 0.85
C ASP A 162 17.75 9.80 1.53
N ASP A 163 16.78 9.07 0.97
CA ASP A 163 16.38 7.74 1.43
C ASP A 163 17.53 6.72 1.32
N PHE A 164 18.28 6.73 0.21
CA PHE A 164 19.45 5.87 0.01
C PHE A 164 20.57 6.12 1.04
N LEU A 165 20.72 7.36 1.48
CA LEU A 165 21.72 7.75 2.48
C LEU A 165 21.25 7.53 3.92
N SER A 166 19.95 7.30 4.14
CA SER A 166 19.40 7.04 5.46
C SER A 166 19.86 5.69 6.03
N GLU A 167 19.93 5.60 7.37
CA GLU A 167 20.28 4.34 8.04
C GLU A 167 19.26 3.20 7.79
N ASN A 168 18.02 3.56 7.45
CA ASN A 168 16.91 2.64 7.23
C ASN A 168 16.14 3.00 5.94
N PRO A 169 16.69 2.71 4.76
CA PRO A 169 16.08 3.09 3.49
C PRO A 169 14.71 2.45 3.32
N THR A 170 13.70 3.28 3.12
CA THR A 170 12.31 2.87 2.92
C THR A 170 12.08 2.28 1.52
N ILE A 171 12.94 2.57 0.55
CA ILE A 171 12.95 1.93 -0.78
C ILE A 171 13.23 0.42 -0.66
N ALA A 172 14.01 0.02 0.34
CA ALA A 172 14.28 -1.38 0.65
C ALA A 172 13.34 -1.92 1.74
N ALA A 173 12.09 -1.43 1.75
CA ALA A 173 11.05 -1.88 2.67
C ALA A 173 10.89 -3.40 2.66
N GLY A 174 10.40 -3.96 3.77
CA GLY A 174 9.97 -5.36 3.83
C GLY A 174 8.56 -5.58 3.26
N VAL A 175 7.89 -4.52 2.79
CA VAL A 175 6.51 -4.56 2.33
C VAL A 175 6.37 -3.71 1.07
N PHE A 176 5.82 -4.30 0.02
CA PHE A 176 5.59 -3.65 -1.27
C PHE A 176 4.15 -3.78 -1.70
N VAL A 177 3.65 -2.81 -2.47
CA VAL A 177 2.33 -2.82 -3.10
C VAL A 177 2.54 -3.03 -4.59
N ALA A 178 1.88 -4.02 -5.17
CA ALA A 178 1.90 -4.27 -6.61
C ALA A 178 0.50 -4.13 -7.21
N LEU A 179 0.43 -3.68 -8.46
CA LEU A 179 -0.83 -3.68 -9.20
C LEU A 179 -1.33 -5.12 -9.40
N LEU A 180 -2.64 -5.26 -9.56
CA LEU A 180 -3.26 -6.57 -9.76
C LEU A 180 -2.70 -7.26 -11.02
N ASP A 181 -2.55 -6.53 -12.13
CA ASP A 181 -2.08 -7.09 -13.41
C ASP A 181 -0.56 -7.21 -13.53
N SER A 182 0.20 -6.60 -12.61
CA SER A 182 1.67 -6.58 -12.65
C SER A 182 2.29 -7.31 -11.46
N LEU A 183 1.70 -8.44 -11.03
CA LEU A 183 2.25 -9.23 -9.91
C LEU A 183 3.65 -9.76 -10.26
N PRO A 184 4.73 -9.32 -9.57
CA PRO A 184 6.06 -9.87 -9.78
C PRO A 184 6.15 -11.32 -9.29
N ASN A 185 6.77 -12.17 -10.09
CA ASN A 185 6.90 -13.60 -9.80
C ASN A 185 8.05 -13.95 -8.85
N SER A 186 9.00 -13.02 -8.61
CA SER A 186 10.18 -13.27 -7.78
C SER A 186 10.60 -12.06 -6.96
N LEU A 187 11.45 -12.31 -5.95
CA LEU A 187 12.05 -11.24 -5.14
C LEU A 187 12.90 -10.30 -6.00
N LEU A 188 13.63 -10.80 -6.99
CA LEU A 188 14.34 -9.95 -7.95
C LEU A 188 13.36 -9.09 -8.76
N ALA A 189 12.26 -9.69 -9.25
CA ALA A 189 11.27 -8.99 -10.07
C ALA A 189 10.62 -7.81 -9.33
N VAL A 190 10.37 -7.95 -8.02
CA VAL A 190 9.91 -6.84 -7.15
C VAL A 190 10.86 -5.65 -7.24
N HIS A 191 12.16 -5.90 -7.12
CA HIS A 191 13.17 -4.85 -7.10
C HIS A 191 13.47 -4.26 -8.47
N THR A 192 13.24 -5.00 -9.56
CA THR A 192 13.38 -4.50 -10.93
C THR A 192 12.17 -3.69 -11.41
N ALA A 193 11.00 -3.93 -10.82
CA ALA A 193 9.73 -3.28 -11.18
C ALA A 193 9.35 -2.13 -10.22
N LEU A 194 10.31 -1.60 -9.46
CA LEU A 194 10.07 -0.47 -8.58
C LEU A 194 9.55 0.73 -9.36
N PHE A 195 8.49 1.35 -8.84
CA PHE A 195 7.73 2.49 -9.36
C PHE A 195 7.06 2.30 -10.74
N SER A 196 7.38 1.27 -11.51
CA SER A 196 6.70 0.94 -12.78
C SER A 196 5.50 0.00 -12.62
N GLY A 197 5.44 -0.77 -11.53
CA GLY A 197 4.29 -1.62 -11.19
C GLY A 197 4.28 -2.11 -9.75
N VAL A 198 5.35 -1.79 -9.01
CA VAL A 198 5.52 -2.14 -7.60
C VAL A 198 6.09 -0.94 -6.86
N SER A 199 5.50 -0.57 -5.72
CA SER A 199 6.02 0.52 -4.88
C SER A 199 6.25 0.02 -3.47
N PRO A 200 7.30 0.48 -2.77
CA PRO A 200 7.38 0.29 -1.33
C PRO A 200 6.13 0.86 -0.65
N PHE A 201 5.61 0.22 0.39
CA PHE A 201 4.33 0.62 0.99
C PHE A 201 4.30 2.08 1.48
N SER A 202 5.39 2.59 2.06
CA SER A 202 5.52 4.00 2.45
C SER A 202 5.41 4.94 1.25
N TRP A 203 6.19 4.66 0.21
CA TRP A 203 6.20 5.45 -1.02
C TRP A 203 4.86 5.40 -1.73
N PHE A 204 4.17 4.26 -1.68
CA PHE A 204 2.79 4.16 -2.14
C PHE A 204 1.91 5.18 -1.41
N ILE A 205 1.87 5.20 -0.08
CA ILE A 205 1.06 6.17 0.68
C ILE A 205 1.43 7.62 0.35
N VAL A 206 2.73 7.95 0.38
CA VAL A 206 3.23 9.30 0.11
C VAL A 206 2.87 9.76 -1.30
N SER A 207 2.99 8.87 -2.30
CA SER A 207 2.61 9.19 -3.68
C SER A 207 1.14 9.60 -3.80
N GLN A 208 0.25 8.99 -3.01
CA GLN A 208 -1.17 9.33 -3.03
C GLN A 208 -1.44 10.71 -2.41
N LEU A 209 -0.66 11.12 -1.40
CA LEU A 209 -0.74 12.46 -0.80
C LEU A 209 -0.15 13.53 -1.73
N ALA A 210 0.98 13.25 -2.38
CA ALA A 210 1.68 14.20 -3.24
C ALA A 210 0.93 14.51 -4.55
N GLN A 211 0.13 13.58 -5.07
CA GLN A 211 -0.61 13.74 -6.34
C GLN A 211 -1.64 14.88 -6.32
N THR A 212 -2.08 15.33 -5.16
CA THR A 212 -3.14 16.33 -5.00
C THR A 212 -2.65 17.76 -5.19
N HIS A 213 -1.35 18.01 -5.03
CA HIS A 213 -0.81 19.37 -5.09
C HIS A 213 -0.46 19.88 -6.50
N GLY A 214 -0.56 19.08 -7.57
CA GLY A 214 -0.20 19.54 -8.93
C GLY A 214 1.28 19.95 -9.08
N ILE A 215 2.09 19.76 -8.04
CA ILE A 215 3.51 20.10 -8.01
C ILE A 215 4.27 18.97 -8.70
N HIS A 216 4.81 19.29 -9.89
CA HIS A 216 5.64 18.46 -10.77
C HIS A 216 4.93 17.43 -11.66
N ARG A 217 4.12 17.96 -12.59
CA ARG A 217 3.52 17.21 -13.70
C ARG A 217 4.28 17.39 -15.02
N ARG A 218 5.63 17.39 -15.01
CA ARG A 218 6.41 17.50 -16.26
C ARG A 218 7.08 16.24 -16.76
N ASP A 219 7.64 15.36 -15.93
CA ASP A 219 8.27 14.12 -16.45
C ASP A 219 8.27 12.96 -15.43
N ARG A 220 7.13 12.67 -14.79
CA ARG A 220 7.05 11.51 -13.89
C ARG A 220 6.59 10.26 -14.63
N ILE A 221 7.23 9.15 -14.22
CA ILE A 221 6.87 7.74 -14.42
C ILE A 221 5.37 7.61 -14.74
N PRO A 222 4.97 6.89 -15.79
CA PRO A 222 3.57 6.59 -16.04
C PRO A 222 3.05 5.69 -14.91
N MET A 223 2.76 6.27 -13.74
CA MET A 223 1.81 5.68 -12.82
C MET A 223 0.47 5.87 -13.50
N GLU A 224 -0.05 4.76 -14.01
CA GLU A 224 -1.31 4.67 -14.73
C GLU A 224 -2.42 5.46 -14.02
N ASP A 225 -3.16 6.18 -14.86
CA ASP A 225 -4.39 6.94 -14.67
C ASP A 225 -4.81 7.34 -13.22
N PRO A 226 -4.95 8.66 -12.92
CA PRO A 226 -5.47 9.16 -11.64
C PRO A 226 -6.94 8.78 -11.34
N SER A 227 -7.55 7.90 -12.12
CA SER A 227 -8.83 7.23 -11.82
C SER A 227 -8.74 6.20 -10.67
N GLY A 228 -7.55 6.06 -10.05
CA GLY A 228 -7.27 5.23 -8.89
C GLY A 228 -8.08 5.59 -7.64
N SER A 229 -9.33 5.12 -7.58
CA SER A 229 -10.14 4.90 -6.38
C SER A 229 -10.53 6.13 -5.56
N ASN A 230 -11.00 7.23 -6.16
CA ASN A 230 -11.88 8.11 -5.37
C ASN A 230 -13.05 7.27 -4.89
N ILE A 231 -13.13 7.01 -3.58
CA ILE A 231 -14.19 6.17 -3.03
C ILE A 231 -15.40 7.07 -2.75
N ASP A 232 -16.05 7.50 -3.82
CA ASP A 232 -17.35 8.13 -3.74
C ASP A 232 -18.47 7.08 -3.71
N ASN A 233 -18.15 5.83 -4.08
CA ASN A 233 -19.08 4.72 -4.03
C ASN A 233 -19.15 4.12 -2.60
N PRO A 234 -20.29 4.25 -1.90
CA PRO A 234 -20.44 3.78 -0.52
C PRO A 234 -20.39 2.25 -0.41
N VAL A 235 -20.66 1.51 -1.49
CA VAL A 235 -20.52 0.05 -1.52
C VAL A 235 -19.05 -0.33 -1.49
N ILE A 236 -18.22 0.28 -2.35
CA ILE A 236 -16.77 0.02 -2.40
C ILE A 236 -16.12 0.41 -1.07
N GLU A 237 -16.50 1.56 -0.51
CA GLU A 237 -16.03 1.97 0.82
C GLU A 237 -16.39 0.94 1.88
N GLY A 238 -17.65 0.50 1.89
CA GLY A 238 -18.13 -0.50 2.82
C GLY A 238 -17.38 -1.82 2.69
N LEU A 239 -17.05 -2.26 1.47
CA LEU A 239 -16.23 -3.45 1.25
C LEU A 239 -14.83 -3.30 1.85
N ILE A 240 -14.17 -2.14 1.67
CA ILE A 240 -12.84 -1.86 2.21
C ILE A 240 -12.85 -1.75 3.74
N ARG A 241 -13.94 -1.22 4.31
CA ARG A 241 -14.16 -1.15 5.75
C ARG A 241 -14.55 -2.47 6.40
N GLY A 242 -14.87 -3.51 5.62
CA GLY A 242 -15.42 -4.74 6.19
C GLY A 242 -16.90 -4.64 6.60
N ASP A 243 -17.64 -3.64 6.11
CA ASP A 243 -19.08 -3.51 6.38
C ASP A 243 -19.86 -4.63 5.68
N THR A 244 -20.37 -5.55 6.49
CA THR A 244 -21.21 -6.67 6.04
C THR A 244 -22.49 -6.24 5.31
N ASN A 245 -22.97 -5.02 5.54
CA ASN A 245 -24.15 -4.49 4.87
C ASN A 245 -23.85 -4.01 3.46
N ALA A 246 -22.58 -3.68 3.14
CA ALA A 246 -22.19 -3.24 1.80
C ALA A 246 -22.51 -4.30 0.74
N ILE A 247 -22.27 -5.57 1.06
CA ILE A 247 -22.58 -6.71 0.19
C ILE A 247 -24.09 -6.85 -0.07
N ARG A 248 -24.93 -6.48 0.91
CA ARG A 248 -26.39 -6.60 0.82
C ARG A 248 -27.06 -5.45 0.06
N ARG A 249 -26.32 -4.37 -0.21
CA ARG A 249 -26.86 -3.17 -0.86
C ARG A 249 -26.86 -3.27 -2.39
N ASP A 250 -26.21 -4.28 -2.96
CA ASP A 250 -26.07 -4.42 -4.40
C ASP A 250 -26.37 -5.86 -4.85
N ASP A 251 -27.55 -6.04 -5.46
CA ASP A 251 -27.99 -7.32 -6.01
C ASP A 251 -27.11 -7.79 -7.19
N THR A 252 -26.49 -6.86 -7.93
CA THR A 252 -25.57 -7.22 -9.02
C THR A 252 -24.30 -7.86 -8.47
N LEU A 253 -23.82 -7.39 -7.31
CA LEU A 253 -22.71 -8.02 -6.62
C LEU A 253 -23.12 -9.41 -6.15
N LEU A 254 -24.34 -9.61 -5.66
CA LEU A 254 -24.83 -10.93 -5.22
C LEU A 254 -25.00 -11.94 -6.37
N ASP A 255 -25.40 -11.48 -7.56
CA ASP A 255 -25.54 -12.30 -8.76
C ASP A 255 -24.18 -12.67 -9.38
N VAL A 256 -23.24 -11.73 -9.33
CA VAL A 256 -21.84 -11.90 -9.76
C VAL A 256 -21.09 -12.88 -8.86
N VAL A 257 -21.30 -12.72 -7.57
CA VAL A 257 -20.59 -13.42 -6.51
C VAL A 257 -21.45 -14.63 -6.22
N GLU A 258 -21.30 -15.73 -6.97
CA GLU A 258 -21.96 -17.00 -6.62
C GLU A 258 -21.83 -17.22 -5.11
N LEU A 259 -22.94 -17.02 -4.38
CA LEU A 259 -22.98 -16.76 -2.93
C LEU A 259 -22.38 -17.89 -2.08
N LYS A 260 -21.97 -18.98 -2.72
CA LYS A 260 -21.37 -20.15 -2.09
C LYS A 260 -19.85 -20.12 -2.00
N GLN A 261 -19.12 -19.24 -2.70
CA GLN A 261 -17.65 -19.41 -2.82
C GLN A 261 -16.75 -18.16 -2.75
N VAL A 262 -17.28 -16.94 -2.80
CA VAL A 262 -16.43 -15.74 -2.91
C VAL A 262 -16.32 -15.02 -1.57
N ARG A 263 -15.11 -14.54 -1.27
CA ARG A 263 -14.73 -14.00 0.03
C ARG A 263 -14.23 -12.56 -0.10
N ILE A 264 -15.02 -11.55 0.26
CA ILE A 264 -14.72 -10.16 -0.16
C ILE A 264 -14.16 -9.30 0.97
N LEU A 265 -14.69 -9.43 2.19
CA LEU A 265 -14.38 -8.49 3.27
C LEU A 265 -12.99 -8.75 3.87
N PRO A 266 -12.21 -7.70 4.20
CA PRO A 266 -10.87 -7.85 4.78
C PRO A 266 -10.91 -8.14 6.29
N ALA A 267 -9.90 -8.84 6.82
CA ALA A 267 -9.81 -9.13 8.25
C ALA A 267 -9.44 -7.89 9.08
N HIS A 268 -8.68 -6.98 8.48
CA HIS A 268 -8.21 -5.76 9.09
C HIS A 268 -8.43 -4.58 8.16
N THR A 269 -8.68 -3.39 8.73
CA THR A 269 -8.72 -2.14 7.98
C THR A 269 -7.75 -1.15 8.61
N ILE A 270 -6.87 -0.58 7.79
CA ILE A 270 -5.96 0.50 8.16
C ILE A 270 -6.56 1.80 7.61
N SER A 271 -6.82 2.77 8.48
CA SER A 271 -7.26 4.11 8.10
C SER A 271 -6.15 5.10 8.42
N ILE A 272 -5.71 5.84 7.41
CA ILE A 272 -4.72 6.92 7.53
C ILE A 272 -5.45 8.22 7.21
N LYS A 273 -5.49 9.13 8.18
CA LYS A 273 -6.09 10.45 8.05
C LYS A 273 -5.05 11.52 8.24
N VAL A 274 -4.91 12.39 7.25
CA VAL A 274 -4.04 13.57 7.27
C VAL A 274 -4.95 14.80 7.20
N ILE A 275 -4.77 15.74 8.12
CA ILE A 275 -5.54 16.98 8.18
C ILE A 275 -4.55 18.14 8.11
N ASN A 276 -4.77 19.06 7.19
CA ASN A 276 -4.01 20.30 7.07
C ASN A 276 -4.81 21.49 7.61
N GLY A 277 -4.19 22.32 8.46
CA GLY A 277 -4.74 23.59 8.94
C GLY A 277 -5.30 23.59 10.38
N ILE A 278 -4.78 22.76 11.28
CA ILE A 278 -5.33 22.64 12.64
C ILE A 278 -4.88 23.77 13.60
N ASP A 279 -3.74 24.40 13.36
CA ASP A 279 -3.17 25.43 14.25
C ASP A 279 -3.12 26.83 13.63
N ARG A 280 -4.29 27.45 13.48
CA ARG A 280 -4.38 28.89 13.75
C ARG A 280 -5.53 29.15 14.72
N PRO A 281 -5.33 29.92 15.81
CA PRO A 281 -6.46 30.54 16.46
C PRO A 281 -7.23 31.27 15.35
N ARG A 282 -8.53 30.96 15.21
CA ARG A 282 -9.43 31.81 14.42
C ARG A 282 -9.08 33.23 14.83
N SER A 283 -8.63 34.08 13.88
CA SER A 283 -8.54 35.49 14.22
C SER A 283 -9.96 35.85 14.63
N GLU A 284 -10.14 36.07 15.93
CA GLU A 284 -11.29 36.81 16.40
C GLU A 284 -11.33 38.02 15.49
N ARG A 285 -12.42 38.13 14.75
CA ARG A 285 -12.72 39.31 13.95
C ARG A 285 -12.29 40.49 14.81
N LEU A 286 -11.23 41.19 14.39
CA LEU A 286 -10.91 42.51 14.88
C LEU A 286 -12.24 43.24 14.81
N GLY A 287 -12.83 43.46 15.97
CA GLY A 287 -13.96 44.34 16.14
C GLY A 287 -13.46 45.71 15.75
N LEU A 288 -13.50 46.01 14.46
CA LEU A 288 -13.80 47.35 13.98
C LEU A 288 -15.24 47.60 14.38
N GLY A 289 -15.43 47.86 15.68
CA GLY A 289 -16.54 48.64 16.15
C GLY A 289 -16.28 50.07 15.69
N ASP A 290 -17.13 50.54 14.80
CA ASP A 290 -17.37 51.97 14.66
C ASP A 290 -17.63 52.57 16.04
N HIS A 291 -16.79 53.50 16.47
CA HIS A 291 -17.13 54.72 17.22
C HIS A 291 -15.93 55.66 17.29
#